data_AF-A0A3A4P2Z9-F1
#
_entry.id   AF-A0A3A4P2Z9-F1
#
_cell.length_a   1.000
_cell.length_b   1.000
_cell.length_c   1.000
_cell.angle_alpha   90.00
_cell.angle_beta   90.00
_cell.angle_gamma   90.00
#
_symmetry.space_group_name_H-M   'P 1'
#
loop_
_entity.id
_entity.type
_entity.pdbx_description
1 polymer ?
#
loop_
_entity_poly.entity_id
_entity_poly.type
_entity_poly.pdbx_seq_one_letter_code
_entity_poly.pdbx_strand_id
1 'polypeptide(L)'
;MRLFSIIQDNKGIAIVAVTVVLVVAALLGGTVISQTSSDIQLANRTYEEKQALFFAESAKEAAFRAILDAGIAPDGSLNFANDTQPGETQPGTVSGQTLTGGTYGFTVTELASAPSQIIQVVGTGDSGTDRPRQVTVLAEVVKENVCVWNNAIFGGSGNVGGVINGNCAIHGSVHLLGDGVGEGSAAIEALDLNGTALIHNNYEGIPPELLAKIPPMPINDDGLSSLDAKLRVKNGAVGVSGNSEIGEIDDSTNAWKETMDGIYIETNHTDTRWTGTSVVDGVPDPSRVQSDNGTEALYDVGDAVSMPDINDPYYDSVTDVQYASYTDFFSQNSLHLPTITLDASTSAATTVDTYIQTNYPTPEMQAAAGIAYITNGSSFTITQTTSYGQVNSISYNPTAAAGVAGLTISGMVMIDGDITMGTKQTSISYSGSGTIYAAGNASGDQGDVSVHGHVLPATTFPTVDVLGLVAKHDVLLATGPGDSNLFMAGAFFGANQVVSTKQNQIAGTFVCQYFDMGTNVPKIYQVPDLMNHLPRGLIGSEPIWVITEFEEKSWQADFI
;
A
#
# COMPACT_ATOMS: atom_id res chain seq x y z
N MET A 1 -67.67 -29.48 75.72
CA MET A 1 -66.75 -30.13 76.70
C MET A 1 -66.56 -31.64 76.39
N ARG A 2 -66.29 -32.01 75.12
CA ARG A 2 -65.88 -33.37 74.69
C ARG A 2 -64.65 -33.37 73.77
N LEU A 3 -64.19 -32.20 73.31
CA LEU A 3 -62.93 -32.06 72.56
C LEU A 3 -61.69 -32.09 73.49
N PHE A 4 -61.85 -31.69 74.77
CA PHE A 4 -60.74 -31.59 75.72
C PHE A 4 -60.36 -32.93 76.39
N SER A 5 -61.22 -33.96 76.39
CA SER A 5 -60.88 -35.26 76.98
C SER A 5 -60.14 -36.20 76.01
N ILE A 6 -60.37 -36.08 74.70
CA ILE A 6 -59.60 -36.84 73.68
C ILE A 6 -58.15 -36.34 73.58
N ILE A 7 -57.89 -35.09 74.00
CA ILE A 7 -56.54 -34.51 74.06
C ILE A 7 -55.76 -35.02 75.31
N GLN A 8 -56.42 -35.55 76.34
CA GLN A 8 -55.73 -36.02 77.55
C GLN A 8 -55.23 -37.47 77.48
N ASP A 9 -55.89 -38.37 76.74
CA ASP A 9 -55.46 -39.77 76.58
C ASP A 9 -54.48 -40.01 75.41
N ASN A 10 -54.35 -39.05 74.49
CA ASN A 10 -53.43 -39.13 73.33
C ASN A 10 -52.16 -38.28 73.47
N LYS A 11 -51.82 -37.79 74.68
CA LYS A 11 -50.65 -36.93 74.92
C LYS A 11 -49.32 -37.57 74.47
N GLY A 12 -49.19 -38.89 74.58
CA GLY A 12 -48.02 -39.63 74.09
C GLY A 12 -47.90 -39.62 72.57
N ILE A 13 -49.01 -39.84 71.85
CA ILE A 13 -49.04 -39.86 70.38
C ILE A 13 -48.85 -38.44 69.81
N ALA A 14 -49.43 -37.42 70.44
CA ALA A 14 -49.26 -36.03 70.03
C ALA A 14 -47.80 -35.55 70.15
N ILE A 15 -47.09 -35.92 71.23
CA ILE A 15 -45.67 -35.61 71.40
C ILE A 15 -44.82 -36.30 70.33
N VAL A 16 -45.06 -37.59 70.08
CA VAL A 16 -44.33 -38.35 69.04
C VAL A 16 -44.58 -37.76 67.64
N ALA A 17 -45.83 -37.40 67.31
CA ALA A 17 -46.15 -36.78 66.03
C ALA A 17 -45.46 -35.41 65.86
N VAL A 18 -45.43 -34.58 66.91
CA VAL A 18 -44.72 -33.29 66.90
C VAL A 18 -43.21 -33.50 66.76
N THR A 19 -42.61 -34.48 67.44
CA THR A 19 -41.18 -34.81 67.30
C THR A 19 -40.85 -35.28 65.89
N VAL A 20 -41.67 -36.14 65.28
CA VAL A 20 -41.47 -36.60 63.90
C VAL A 20 -41.56 -35.43 62.91
N VAL A 21 -42.55 -34.54 63.06
CA VAL A 21 -42.68 -33.34 62.22
C VAL A 21 -41.48 -32.41 62.39
N LEU A 22 -40.98 -32.23 63.63
CA LEU A 22 -39.78 -31.42 63.90
C LEU A 22 -38.51 -32.03 63.30
N VAL A 23 -38.36 -33.36 63.36
CA VAL A 23 -37.20 -34.06 62.74
C VAL A 23 -37.27 -33.96 61.21
N VAL A 24 -38.45 -34.17 60.61
CA VAL A 24 -38.64 -34.01 59.16
C VAL A 24 -38.39 -32.56 58.74
N ALA A 25 -38.87 -31.58 59.48
CA ALA A 25 -38.61 -30.16 59.22
C ALA A 25 -37.12 -29.81 59.36
N ALA A 26 -36.41 -30.38 60.34
CA ALA A 26 -34.97 -30.18 60.51
C ALA A 26 -34.16 -30.83 59.37
N LEU A 27 -34.54 -32.02 58.91
CA LEU A 27 -33.92 -32.68 57.76
C LEU A 27 -34.14 -31.89 56.47
N LEU A 28 -35.37 -31.42 56.23
CA LEU A 28 -35.69 -30.57 55.07
C LEU A 28 -34.92 -29.24 55.14
N GLY A 29 -34.87 -28.59 56.30
CA GLY A 29 -34.07 -27.38 56.51
C GLY A 29 -32.57 -27.59 56.25
N GLY A 30 -32.02 -28.72 56.71
CA GLY A 30 -30.63 -29.11 56.45
C GLY A 30 -30.34 -29.32 54.95
N THR A 31 -31.26 -29.97 54.22
CA THR A 31 -31.10 -30.16 52.77
C THR A 31 -31.14 -28.85 51.99
N VAL A 32 -32.02 -27.91 52.37
CA VAL A 32 -32.10 -26.58 51.73
C VAL A 32 -30.83 -25.78 51.98
N ILE A 33 -30.31 -25.76 53.20
CA ILE A 33 -29.06 -25.05 53.53
C ILE A 33 -27.87 -25.65 52.75
N SER A 34 -27.82 -26.98 52.62
CA SER A 34 -26.76 -27.65 51.86
C SER A 34 -26.85 -27.33 50.35
N GLN A 35 -28.05 -27.28 49.79
CA GLN A 35 -28.27 -26.88 48.39
C GLN A 35 -27.85 -25.42 48.17
N THR A 36 -28.31 -24.50 49.03
CA THR A 36 -27.93 -23.08 48.93
C THR A 36 -26.42 -22.86 49.07
N SER A 37 -25.75 -23.59 49.96
CA SER A 37 -24.29 -23.52 50.10
C SER A 37 -23.57 -23.99 48.84
N SER A 38 -24.03 -25.10 48.24
CA SER A 38 -23.52 -25.60 46.97
C SER A 38 -23.74 -24.60 45.82
N ASP A 39 -24.92 -24.00 45.76
CA ASP A 39 -25.27 -23.02 44.73
C ASP A 39 -24.43 -21.74 44.86
N ILE A 40 -24.20 -21.24 46.07
CA ILE A 40 -23.31 -20.09 46.32
C ILE A 40 -21.88 -20.43 45.91
N GLN A 41 -21.37 -21.62 46.25
CA GLN A 41 -20.03 -22.03 45.83
C GLN A 41 -19.92 -22.22 44.32
N LEU A 42 -20.95 -22.73 43.66
CA LEU A 42 -20.97 -22.85 42.20
C LEU A 42 -21.04 -21.48 41.53
N ALA A 43 -21.87 -20.57 42.06
CA ALA A 43 -22.01 -19.21 41.58
C ALA A 43 -20.70 -18.43 41.70
N ASN A 44 -20.04 -18.50 42.86
CA ASN A 44 -18.73 -17.85 43.07
C ASN A 44 -17.67 -18.40 42.13
N ARG A 45 -17.60 -19.73 41.98
CA ARG A 45 -16.67 -20.37 41.04
C ARG A 45 -16.91 -19.94 39.59
N THR A 46 -18.17 -19.90 39.18
CA THR A 46 -18.56 -19.44 37.85
C THR A 46 -18.22 -17.96 37.65
N TYR A 47 -18.37 -17.14 38.69
CA TYR A 47 -18.03 -15.73 38.65
C TYR A 47 -16.52 -15.51 38.49
N GLU A 48 -15.71 -16.17 39.33
CA GLU A 48 -14.24 -16.11 39.26
C GLU A 48 -13.72 -16.61 37.91
N GLU A 49 -14.25 -17.72 37.40
CA GLU A 49 -13.84 -18.27 36.10
C GLU A 49 -14.18 -17.34 34.93
N LYS A 50 -15.33 -16.67 34.97
CA LYS A 50 -15.70 -15.66 33.95
C LYS A 50 -14.79 -14.44 34.04
N GLN A 51 -14.42 -14.03 35.26
CA GLN A 51 -13.53 -12.89 35.46
C GLN A 51 -12.11 -13.19 34.95
N ALA A 52 -11.57 -14.37 35.24
CA ALA A 52 -10.27 -14.80 34.71
C ALA A 52 -10.29 -14.95 33.18
N LEU A 53 -11.38 -15.46 32.59
CA LEU A 53 -11.54 -15.55 31.14
C LEU A 53 -11.55 -14.16 30.48
N PHE A 54 -12.28 -13.20 31.08
CA PHE A 54 -12.29 -11.81 30.60
C PHE A 54 -10.88 -11.19 30.58
N PHE A 55 -10.06 -11.47 31.59
CA PHE A 55 -8.67 -11.01 31.59
C PHE A 55 -7.82 -11.70 30.52
N ALA A 56 -8.03 -13.00 30.26
CA ALA A 56 -7.34 -13.72 29.19
C ALA A 56 -7.75 -13.20 27.79
N GLU A 57 -9.02 -12.87 27.57
CA GLU A 57 -9.49 -12.22 26.33
C GLU A 57 -8.93 -10.80 26.20
N SER A 58 -8.85 -10.05 27.29
CA SER A 58 -8.19 -8.73 27.29
C SER A 58 -6.70 -8.84 26.92
N ALA A 59 -6.03 -9.91 27.33
CA ALA A 59 -4.65 -10.18 26.93
C ALA A 59 -4.52 -10.43 25.43
N LYS A 60 -5.48 -11.14 24.82
CA LYS A 60 -5.54 -11.37 23.37
C LYS A 60 -5.66 -10.04 22.61
N GLU A 61 -6.60 -9.19 23.00
CA GLU A 61 -6.78 -7.87 22.35
C GLU A 61 -5.55 -6.97 22.53
N ALA A 62 -4.92 -7.01 23.71
CA ALA A 62 -3.67 -6.31 23.96
C ALA A 62 -2.52 -6.84 23.09
N ALA A 63 -2.47 -8.14 22.81
CA ALA A 63 -1.48 -8.74 21.92
C ALA A 63 -1.67 -8.24 20.47
N PHE A 64 -2.89 -8.26 19.94
CA PHE A 64 -3.17 -7.72 18.60
C PHE A 64 -2.80 -6.25 18.50
N ARG A 65 -3.10 -5.46 19.53
CA ARG A 65 -2.68 -4.06 19.58
C ARG A 65 -1.16 -3.90 19.58
N ALA A 66 -0.45 -4.69 20.38
CA ALA A 66 1.01 -4.64 20.44
C ALA A 66 1.65 -5.02 19.09
N ILE A 67 1.06 -5.99 18.38
CA ILE A 67 1.48 -6.38 17.03
C ILE A 67 1.28 -5.23 16.05
N LEU A 68 0.11 -4.58 16.07
CA LEU A 68 -0.18 -3.40 15.24
C LEU A 68 0.81 -2.25 15.52
N ASP A 69 1.08 -1.95 16.79
CA ASP A 69 1.97 -0.87 17.19
C ASP A 69 3.44 -1.17 16.83
N ALA A 70 3.87 -2.44 16.85
CA ALA A 70 5.20 -2.85 16.41
C ALA A 70 5.38 -2.83 14.89
N GLY A 71 4.31 -3.07 14.13
CA GLY A 71 4.32 -3.05 12.67
C GLY A 71 5.12 -4.19 12.03
N ILE A 72 5.38 -4.04 10.74
CA ILE A 72 6.05 -5.02 9.88
C ILE A 72 7.37 -4.41 9.36
N ALA A 73 8.43 -5.19 9.34
CA ALA A 73 9.71 -4.82 8.73
C ALA A 73 9.60 -4.71 7.19
N PRO A 74 10.53 -4.01 6.51
CA PRO A 74 10.53 -3.91 5.05
C PRO A 74 10.60 -5.26 4.32
N ASP A 75 11.16 -6.29 4.97
CA ASP A 75 11.21 -7.67 4.45
C ASP A 75 9.89 -8.44 4.61
N GLY A 76 8.87 -7.80 5.20
CA GLY A 76 7.56 -8.38 5.45
C GLY A 76 7.45 -9.18 6.75
N SER A 77 8.49 -9.25 7.60
CA SER A 77 8.43 -9.95 8.90
C SER A 77 7.80 -9.10 10.01
N LEU A 78 7.23 -9.73 11.04
CA LEU A 78 6.65 -8.99 12.18
C LEU A 78 7.76 -8.50 13.12
N ASN A 79 7.80 -7.20 13.41
CA ASN A 79 8.79 -6.62 14.31
C ASN A 79 8.64 -7.15 15.74
N PHE A 80 7.39 -7.40 16.19
CA PHE A 80 7.07 -7.84 17.55
C PHE A 80 7.65 -9.21 17.92
N ALA A 81 7.90 -10.08 16.94
CA ALA A 81 8.48 -11.41 17.18
C ALA A 81 10.02 -11.36 17.37
N ASN A 82 10.66 -10.25 17.00
CA ASN A 82 12.11 -10.19 16.81
C ASN A 82 12.84 -9.15 17.69
N ASP A 83 12.14 -8.14 18.23
CA ASP A 83 12.74 -7.11 19.11
C ASP A 83 12.19 -7.19 20.55
N THR A 84 13.02 -6.89 21.54
CA THR A 84 12.65 -6.92 22.97
C THR A 84 12.23 -5.50 23.40
N GLN A 85 10.94 -5.27 23.63
CA GLN A 85 10.44 -3.96 24.08
C GLN A 85 10.78 -3.69 25.56
N PRO A 86 10.79 -2.42 26.01
CA PRO A 86 11.08 -2.09 27.41
C PRO A 86 10.10 -2.76 28.39
N GLY A 87 10.58 -3.75 29.16
CA GLY A 87 9.79 -4.52 30.12
C GLY A 87 9.49 -5.95 29.70
N GLU A 88 9.87 -6.36 28.49
CA GLU A 88 9.77 -7.74 28.03
C GLU A 88 10.93 -8.61 28.54
N THR A 89 10.64 -9.90 28.77
CA THR A 89 11.66 -10.89 29.16
C THR A 89 12.22 -11.67 27.96
N GLN A 90 11.46 -11.71 26.86
CA GLN A 90 11.82 -12.22 25.53
C GLN A 90 10.96 -11.51 24.47
N PRO A 91 11.41 -11.37 23.21
CA PRO A 91 10.59 -10.87 22.11
C PRO A 91 9.24 -11.57 22.04
N GLY A 92 8.17 -10.82 21.83
CA GLY A 92 6.82 -11.36 21.70
C GLY A 92 6.15 -11.78 23.02
N THR A 93 6.70 -11.43 24.19
CA THR A 93 6.13 -11.83 25.50
C THR A 93 5.96 -10.67 26.47
N VAL A 94 4.70 -10.43 26.90
CA VAL A 94 4.33 -9.43 27.90
C VAL A 94 3.60 -10.11 29.05
N SER A 95 4.03 -9.88 30.30
CA SER A 95 3.41 -10.47 31.49
C SER A 95 3.24 -9.46 32.61
N GLY A 96 2.26 -9.69 33.50
CA GLY A 96 2.07 -8.91 34.73
C GLY A 96 1.32 -7.60 34.57
N GLN A 97 0.55 -7.42 33.50
CA GLN A 97 -0.30 -6.23 33.33
C GLN A 97 -1.48 -6.29 34.31
N THR A 98 -1.83 -5.16 34.92
CA THR A 98 -2.86 -5.12 35.98
C THR A 98 -4.09 -4.36 35.52
N LEU A 99 -5.26 -4.96 35.71
CA LEU A 99 -6.56 -4.29 35.60
C LEU A 99 -7.26 -4.34 36.96
N THR A 100 -8.28 -3.52 37.16
CA THR A 100 -9.01 -3.53 38.44
C THR A 100 -9.62 -4.92 38.67
N GLY A 101 -9.11 -5.65 39.67
CA GLY A 101 -9.59 -6.98 40.04
C GLY A 101 -8.83 -8.18 39.45
N GLY A 102 -7.66 -7.98 38.83
CA GLY A 102 -6.82 -9.09 38.36
C GLY A 102 -5.61 -8.67 37.52
N THR A 103 -4.89 -9.65 36.98
CA THR A 103 -3.75 -9.47 36.08
C THR A 103 -3.94 -10.25 34.79
N TYR A 104 -3.21 -9.84 33.76
CA TYR A 104 -3.16 -10.53 32.48
C TYR A 104 -1.76 -10.48 31.86
N GLY A 105 -1.52 -11.37 30.90
CA GLY A 105 -0.29 -11.42 30.11
C GLY A 105 -0.50 -12.21 28.83
N PHE A 106 0.36 -12.01 27.83
CA PHE A 106 0.28 -12.71 26.56
C PHE A 106 1.65 -13.10 26.00
N THR A 107 1.65 -14.13 25.16
CA THR A 107 2.78 -14.53 24.33
C THR A 107 2.33 -14.63 22.87
N VAL A 108 3.14 -14.12 21.95
CA VAL A 108 2.96 -14.21 20.50
C VAL A 108 4.06 -15.10 19.95
N THR A 109 3.70 -16.08 19.13
CA THR A 109 4.65 -16.96 18.45
C THR A 109 4.32 -17.02 16.97
N GLU A 110 5.27 -16.71 16.11
CA GLU A 110 5.13 -16.90 14.66
C GLU A 110 5.25 -18.39 14.32
N LEU A 111 4.23 -18.94 13.67
CA LEU A 111 4.19 -20.34 13.25
C LEU A 111 4.55 -20.52 11.77
N ALA A 112 4.28 -19.52 10.94
CA ALA A 112 4.62 -19.47 9.52
C ALA A 112 4.77 -18.02 9.04
N SER A 113 5.68 -17.77 8.09
CA SER A 113 6.07 -16.43 7.65
C SER A 113 5.70 -16.04 6.21
N ALA A 114 5.32 -17.00 5.35
CA ALA A 114 4.86 -16.73 3.98
C ALA A 114 4.13 -17.95 3.35
N PRO A 115 3.13 -17.75 2.45
CA PRO A 115 2.55 -16.47 2.03
C PRO A 115 1.59 -15.87 3.08
N SER A 116 0.97 -16.72 3.89
CA SER A 116 0.12 -16.34 5.03
C SER A 116 0.95 -16.32 6.31
N GLN A 117 1.03 -15.17 6.96
CA GLN A 117 1.74 -15.06 8.23
C GLN A 117 0.83 -15.52 9.37
N ILE A 118 1.09 -16.71 9.90
CA ILE A 118 0.26 -17.32 10.95
C ILE A 118 0.94 -17.11 12.28
N ILE A 119 0.20 -16.52 13.23
CA ILE A 119 0.63 -16.32 14.60
C ILE A 119 -0.22 -17.14 15.56
N GLN A 120 0.40 -17.56 16.65
CA GLN A 120 -0.28 -18.05 17.84
C GLN A 120 -0.20 -16.98 18.93
N VAL A 121 -1.37 -16.54 19.40
CA VAL A 121 -1.50 -15.66 20.55
C VAL A 121 -1.99 -16.48 21.73
N VAL A 122 -1.25 -16.43 22.83
CA VAL A 122 -1.58 -17.10 24.07
C VAL A 122 -1.81 -16.05 25.14
N GLY A 123 -3.07 -15.73 25.41
CA GLY A 123 -3.49 -14.84 26.49
C GLY A 123 -3.69 -15.60 27.80
N THR A 124 -3.26 -15.01 28.91
CA THR A 124 -3.43 -15.54 30.27
C THR A 124 -4.09 -14.49 31.14
N GLY A 125 -5.03 -14.92 31.99
CA GLY A 125 -5.76 -14.04 32.91
C GLY A 125 -5.89 -14.67 34.29
N ASP A 126 -5.67 -13.85 35.32
CA ASP A 126 -5.79 -14.25 36.72
C ASP A 126 -6.60 -13.19 37.50
N SER A 127 -7.69 -13.60 38.13
CA SER A 127 -8.52 -12.74 38.99
C SER A 127 -7.96 -12.54 40.40
N GLY A 128 -6.72 -12.98 40.67
CA GLY A 128 -6.13 -13.01 42.02
C GLY A 128 -6.65 -14.17 42.87
N THR A 129 -7.23 -15.17 42.22
CA THR A 129 -7.76 -16.40 42.80
C THR A 129 -7.06 -17.56 42.10
N ASP A 130 -6.75 -18.67 42.77
CA ASP A 130 -6.01 -19.85 42.23
C ASP A 130 -6.72 -20.60 41.07
N ARG A 131 -7.25 -19.87 40.08
CA ARG A 131 -8.08 -20.29 38.95
C ARG A 131 -7.76 -19.48 37.69
N PRO A 132 -6.49 -19.43 37.26
CA PRO A 132 -6.13 -18.74 36.03
C PRO A 132 -6.80 -19.37 34.79
N ARG A 133 -6.99 -18.54 33.77
CA ARG A 133 -7.53 -18.94 32.47
C ARG A 133 -6.54 -18.64 31.36
N GLN A 134 -6.58 -19.46 30.32
CA GLN A 134 -5.83 -19.25 29.09
C GLN A 134 -6.78 -19.14 27.91
N VAL A 135 -6.45 -18.26 26.98
CA VAL A 135 -7.04 -18.22 25.64
C VAL A 135 -5.91 -18.38 24.63
N THR A 136 -6.02 -19.36 23.75
CA THR A 136 -5.11 -19.57 22.63
C THR A 136 -5.84 -19.28 21.33
N VAL A 137 -5.29 -18.38 20.52
CA VAL A 137 -5.82 -18.00 19.22
C VAL A 137 -4.77 -18.25 18.16
N LEU A 138 -5.18 -18.91 17.08
CA LEU A 138 -4.42 -18.94 15.84
C LEU A 138 -5.04 -17.90 14.91
N ALA A 139 -4.24 -16.91 14.53
CA ALA A 139 -4.67 -15.84 13.64
C ALA A 139 -3.74 -15.78 12.43
N GLU A 140 -4.31 -15.49 11.27
CA GLU A 140 -3.57 -15.04 10.10
C GLU A 140 -3.46 -13.52 10.15
N VAL A 141 -2.24 -13.01 10.00
CA VAL A 141 -1.98 -11.57 9.86
C VAL A 141 -2.05 -11.24 8.37
N VAL A 142 -3.13 -10.57 7.99
CA VAL A 142 -3.30 -10.06 6.63
C VAL A 142 -2.53 -8.75 6.52
N LYS A 143 -1.58 -8.73 5.60
CA LYS A 143 -0.69 -7.58 5.37
C LYS A 143 -0.71 -7.17 3.91
N GLU A 144 -0.60 -5.87 3.69
CA GLU A 144 -0.57 -5.28 2.36
C GLU A 144 0.67 -4.41 2.21
N ASN A 145 1.31 -4.48 1.04
CA ASN A 145 2.36 -3.54 0.68
C ASN A 145 1.73 -2.34 -0.04
N VAL A 146 1.66 -1.22 0.68
CA VAL A 146 1.08 0.05 0.25
C VAL A 146 2.14 1.03 -0.25
N CYS A 147 3.28 0.50 -0.72
CA CYS A 147 4.29 1.26 -1.42
C CYS A 147 3.68 2.05 -2.59
N VAL A 148 4.21 3.26 -2.83
CA VAL A 148 3.72 4.17 -3.89
C VAL A 148 3.69 3.53 -5.27
N TRP A 149 4.60 2.57 -5.51
CA TRP A 149 4.74 1.83 -6.77
C TRP A 149 3.75 0.68 -6.96
N ASN A 150 2.95 0.35 -5.94
CA ASN A 150 1.87 -0.65 -6.03
C ASN A 150 0.51 0.02 -6.34
N ASN A 151 0.52 1.02 -7.21
CA ASN A 151 -0.68 1.75 -7.63
C ASN A 151 -0.58 2.08 -9.13
N ALA A 152 -1.71 2.35 -9.80
CA ALA A 152 -1.68 3.07 -11.09
C ALA A 152 -1.29 4.53 -10.85
N ILE A 153 -1.86 5.14 -9.80
CA ILE A 153 -1.63 6.53 -9.42
C ILE A 153 -1.41 6.63 -7.91
N PHE A 154 -0.31 7.27 -7.53
CA PHE A 154 -0.04 7.71 -6.16
C PHE A 154 0.13 9.24 -6.12
N GLY A 155 -0.79 9.91 -5.43
CA GLY A 155 -0.87 11.36 -5.32
C GLY A 155 -0.51 11.89 -3.94
N GLY A 156 0.39 12.87 -3.89
CA GLY A 156 0.76 13.57 -2.67
C GLY A 156 -0.24 14.66 -2.27
N SER A 157 0.27 15.86 -2.00
CA SER A 157 -0.50 16.96 -1.40
C SER A 157 -1.56 17.57 -2.32
N GLY A 158 -1.39 17.51 -3.64
CA GLY A 158 -2.26 18.16 -4.61
C GLY A 158 -2.12 19.68 -4.65
N ASN A 159 -3.09 20.33 -5.29
CA ASN A 159 -3.23 21.77 -5.37
C ASN A 159 -4.60 22.21 -4.80
N VAL A 160 -4.85 23.51 -4.74
CA VAL A 160 -6.14 24.09 -4.30
C VAL A 160 -7.34 23.56 -5.12
N GLY A 161 -7.10 23.03 -6.33
CA GLY A 161 -8.12 22.44 -7.20
C GLY A 161 -8.26 20.92 -7.11
N GLY A 162 -7.58 20.25 -6.16
CA GLY A 162 -7.57 18.79 -6.03
C GLY A 162 -6.20 18.17 -6.31
N VAL A 163 -6.12 16.84 -6.23
CA VAL A 163 -4.90 16.08 -6.53
C VAL A 163 -4.86 15.68 -8.01
N ILE A 164 -6.01 15.32 -8.58
CA ILE A 164 -6.16 14.99 -10.00
C ILE A 164 -7.08 16.01 -10.68
N ASN A 165 -6.54 16.73 -11.65
CA ASN A 165 -7.30 17.61 -12.52
C ASN A 165 -7.53 16.98 -13.89
N GLY A 166 -8.80 16.99 -14.33
CA GLY A 166 -9.18 16.48 -15.63
C GLY A 166 -9.60 15.01 -15.62
N ASN A 167 -10.16 14.59 -16.75
CA ASN A 167 -10.71 13.24 -16.87
C ASN A 167 -9.60 12.25 -17.20
N CYS A 168 -9.61 11.10 -16.55
CA CYS A 168 -8.72 9.97 -16.84
C CYS A 168 -9.47 8.65 -16.66
N ALA A 169 -8.97 7.60 -17.32
CA ALA A 169 -9.42 6.23 -17.14
C ALA A 169 -8.28 5.45 -16.50
N ILE A 170 -8.49 5.00 -15.28
CA ILE A 170 -7.48 4.34 -14.46
C ILE A 170 -7.88 2.89 -14.33
N HIS A 171 -6.96 1.99 -14.62
CA HIS A 171 -7.13 0.56 -14.45
C HIS A 171 -6.11 0.10 -13.41
N GLY A 172 -6.55 -0.02 -12.15
CA GLY A 172 -5.70 -0.29 -10.99
C GLY A 172 -5.94 0.66 -9.81
N SER A 173 -5.14 0.48 -8.77
CA SER A 173 -5.26 1.21 -7.50
C SER A 173 -4.92 2.70 -7.63
N VAL A 174 -5.63 3.50 -6.86
CA VAL A 174 -5.45 4.95 -6.73
C VAL A 174 -5.30 5.30 -5.27
N HIS A 175 -4.19 5.94 -4.91
CA HIS A 175 -3.92 6.34 -3.52
C HIS A 175 -3.56 7.82 -3.47
N LEU A 176 -4.41 8.63 -2.84
CA LEU A 176 -4.26 10.08 -2.73
C LEU A 176 -4.13 10.51 -1.27
N LEU A 177 -3.09 11.28 -0.95
CA LEU A 177 -2.88 11.83 0.40
C LEU A 177 -3.65 13.14 0.61
N GLY A 178 -3.59 14.07 -0.35
CA GLY A 178 -4.38 15.30 -0.34
C GLY A 178 -4.04 16.31 0.77
N ASP A 179 -2.86 16.24 1.38
CA ASP A 179 -2.47 17.11 2.52
C ASP A 179 -2.47 18.63 2.18
N GLY A 180 -2.39 18.98 0.89
CA GLY A 180 -2.45 20.35 0.39
C GLY A 180 -3.86 20.83 0.01
N VAL A 181 -4.86 19.95 0.08
CA VAL A 181 -6.26 20.27 -0.11
C VAL A 181 -6.76 21.05 1.12
N GLY A 182 -6.88 22.38 0.98
CA GLY A 182 -7.00 23.29 2.12
C GLY A 182 -8.11 22.94 3.14
N GLU A 183 -7.76 23.00 4.43
CA GLU A 183 -8.67 22.77 5.55
C GLU A 183 -9.95 23.62 5.43
N GLY A 184 -11.11 22.96 5.46
CA GLY A 184 -12.42 23.64 5.55
C GLY A 184 -13.05 24.09 4.23
N SER A 185 -12.51 23.67 3.07
CA SER A 185 -13.20 23.86 1.80
C SER A 185 -14.03 22.62 1.47
N ALA A 186 -15.33 22.65 1.79
CA ALA A 186 -16.34 21.64 1.44
C ALA A 186 -16.61 21.51 -0.07
N ALA A 187 -15.60 21.75 -0.91
CA ALA A 187 -15.69 21.82 -2.38
C ALA A 187 -14.36 21.50 -3.09
N ILE A 188 -13.32 20.99 -2.39
CA ILE A 188 -12.10 20.56 -3.06
C ILE A 188 -12.14 19.04 -3.17
N GLU A 189 -12.50 18.58 -4.35
CA GLU A 189 -12.50 17.18 -4.75
C GLU A 189 -11.03 16.76 -4.88
N ALA A 190 -10.60 15.78 -4.09
CA ALA A 190 -9.27 15.18 -4.27
C ALA A 190 -9.17 14.57 -5.67
N LEU A 191 -10.30 14.06 -6.15
CA LEU A 191 -10.55 13.53 -7.48
C LEU A 191 -11.97 13.91 -7.90
N ASP A 192 -12.12 14.62 -9.03
CA ASP A 192 -13.42 14.82 -9.70
C ASP A 192 -13.51 13.95 -10.95
N LEU A 193 -14.24 12.84 -10.85
CA LEU A 193 -14.56 12.03 -12.01
C LEU A 193 -15.81 12.58 -12.69
N ASN A 194 -15.63 13.24 -13.84
CA ASN A 194 -16.72 13.69 -14.67
C ASN A 194 -16.68 13.07 -16.08
N GLY A 195 -17.77 13.22 -16.83
CA GLY A 195 -17.85 12.72 -18.21
C GLY A 195 -17.76 11.20 -18.27
N THR A 196 -16.65 10.67 -18.82
CA THR A 196 -16.38 9.23 -18.98
C THR A 196 -15.09 8.82 -18.25
N ALA A 197 -14.72 9.54 -17.18
CA ALA A 197 -13.61 9.17 -16.32
C ALA A 197 -13.95 7.91 -15.51
N LEU A 198 -12.99 7.02 -15.27
CA LEU A 198 -13.27 5.75 -14.60
C LEU A 198 -12.08 5.24 -13.78
N ILE A 199 -12.38 4.38 -12.81
CA ILE A 199 -11.41 3.55 -12.09
C ILE A 199 -11.89 2.10 -12.16
N HIS A 200 -11.11 1.19 -12.71
CA HIS A 200 -11.47 -0.23 -12.91
C HIS A 200 -10.43 -1.18 -12.31
N ASN A 201 -10.86 -2.42 -12.05
CA ASN A 201 -10.05 -3.48 -11.46
C ASN A 201 -9.49 -4.50 -12.48
N ASN A 202 -9.55 -4.17 -13.77
CA ASN A 202 -9.13 -5.08 -14.83
C ASN A 202 -8.48 -4.31 -15.99
N TYR A 203 -7.96 -5.04 -16.98
CA TYR A 203 -7.36 -4.45 -18.19
C TYR A 203 -8.36 -4.20 -19.33
N GLU A 204 -9.64 -3.93 -19.05
CA GLU A 204 -10.58 -3.62 -20.11
C GLU A 204 -10.09 -2.46 -20.99
N GLY A 205 -10.17 -2.64 -22.30
CA GLY A 205 -9.80 -1.59 -23.26
C GLY A 205 -8.30 -1.35 -23.41
N ILE A 206 -7.44 -2.16 -22.79
CA ILE A 206 -6.00 -2.12 -23.05
C ILE A 206 -5.70 -2.47 -24.52
N PRO A 207 -4.87 -1.69 -25.22
CA PRO A 207 -4.44 -2.02 -26.58
C PRO A 207 -3.63 -3.33 -26.60
N PRO A 208 -3.83 -4.23 -27.58
CA PRO A 208 -3.07 -5.48 -27.68
C PRO A 208 -1.56 -5.28 -27.75
N GLU A 209 -1.12 -4.16 -28.36
CA GLU A 209 0.30 -3.79 -28.45
C GLU A 209 0.92 -3.49 -27.09
N LEU A 210 0.16 -2.92 -26.15
CA LEU A 210 0.60 -2.63 -24.79
C LEU A 210 0.44 -3.86 -23.89
N LEU A 211 -0.67 -4.60 -24.03
CA LEU A 211 -0.90 -5.85 -23.28
C LEU A 211 0.17 -6.90 -23.54
N ALA A 212 0.66 -7.00 -24.79
CA ALA A 212 1.75 -7.92 -25.13
C ALA A 212 3.10 -7.55 -24.49
N LYS A 213 3.20 -6.37 -23.87
CA LYS A 213 4.41 -5.82 -23.25
C LYS A 213 4.42 -5.87 -21.73
N ILE A 214 3.36 -6.39 -21.11
CA ILE A 214 3.24 -6.53 -19.65
C ILE A 214 2.88 -7.96 -19.25
N PRO A 215 3.15 -8.38 -18.00
CA PRO A 215 2.66 -9.63 -17.45
C PRO A 215 1.13 -9.74 -17.56
N PRO A 216 0.59 -10.97 -17.63
CA PRO A 216 -0.84 -11.17 -17.50
C PRO A 216 -1.34 -10.65 -16.13
N MET A 217 -2.60 -10.23 -16.09
CA MET A 217 -3.26 -9.84 -14.86
C MET A 217 -3.15 -10.94 -13.80
N PRO A 218 -2.80 -10.61 -12.53
CA PRO A 218 -2.77 -11.58 -11.44
C PRO A 218 -4.10 -12.32 -11.26
N ILE A 219 -4.04 -13.50 -10.66
CA ILE A 219 -5.23 -14.28 -10.28
C ILE A 219 -5.39 -14.16 -8.77
N ASN A 220 -6.56 -13.72 -8.31
CA ASN A 220 -6.89 -13.61 -6.89
C ASN A 220 -7.22 -14.99 -6.28
N ASP A 221 -7.46 -15.01 -4.97
CA ASP A 221 -7.75 -16.25 -4.23
C ASP A 221 -9.04 -16.95 -4.68
N ASP A 222 -9.97 -16.22 -5.29
CA ASP A 222 -11.21 -16.74 -5.87
C ASP A 222 -11.02 -17.33 -7.28
N GLY A 223 -9.80 -17.25 -7.84
CA GLY A 223 -9.48 -17.75 -9.18
C GLY A 223 -9.87 -16.81 -10.32
N LEU A 224 -10.24 -15.56 -10.01
CA LEU A 224 -10.54 -14.51 -10.99
C LEU A 224 -9.29 -13.68 -11.27
N SER A 225 -9.13 -13.23 -12.52
CA SER A 225 -8.08 -12.25 -12.83
C SER A 225 -8.46 -10.87 -12.27
N SER A 226 -7.58 -10.26 -11.48
CA SER A 226 -7.81 -8.97 -10.82
C SER A 226 -6.52 -8.16 -10.73
N LEU A 227 -6.63 -6.83 -10.71
CA LEU A 227 -5.51 -5.92 -10.40
C LEU A 227 -5.34 -5.66 -8.89
N ASP A 228 -6.19 -6.25 -8.04
CA ASP A 228 -6.30 -5.91 -6.61
C ASP A 228 -6.54 -4.41 -6.38
N ALA A 229 -7.37 -3.81 -7.24
CA ALA A 229 -7.51 -2.37 -7.34
C ALA A 229 -8.27 -1.80 -6.13
N LYS A 230 -7.64 -0.83 -5.47
CA LYS A 230 -8.19 -0.12 -4.30
C LYS A 230 -8.17 1.38 -4.52
N LEU A 231 -9.20 2.08 -4.05
CA LEU A 231 -9.24 3.53 -3.99
C LEU A 231 -9.01 3.98 -2.55
N ARG A 232 -7.92 4.71 -2.31
CA ARG A 232 -7.57 5.28 -1.01
C ARG A 232 -7.47 6.79 -1.10
N VAL A 233 -8.20 7.51 -0.27
CA VAL A 233 -8.15 8.98 -0.18
C VAL A 233 -8.07 9.41 1.28
N LYS A 234 -6.92 9.96 1.68
CA LYS A 234 -6.67 10.41 3.06
C LYS A 234 -7.28 11.78 3.37
N ASN A 235 -7.25 12.70 2.42
CA ASN A 235 -7.84 14.03 2.56
C ASN A 235 -8.54 14.46 1.28
N GLY A 236 -9.78 14.97 1.43
CA GLY A 236 -10.62 15.43 0.34
C GLY A 236 -11.71 14.43 -0.07
N ALA A 237 -12.73 14.92 -0.78
CA ALA A 237 -13.85 14.10 -1.24
C ALA A 237 -13.61 13.55 -2.65
N VAL A 238 -14.35 12.51 -3.02
CA VAL A 238 -14.35 11.94 -4.37
C VAL A 238 -15.63 12.37 -5.10
N GLY A 239 -15.45 13.13 -6.17
CA GLY A 239 -16.51 13.56 -7.07
C GLY A 239 -16.86 12.48 -8.08
N VAL A 240 -18.14 12.15 -8.19
CA VAL A 240 -18.70 11.25 -9.21
C VAL A 240 -19.85 11.95 -9.93
N SER A 241 -19.67 12.22 -11.22
CA SER A 241 -20.61 12.98 -12.04
C SER A 241 -20.76 12.42 -13.46
N GLY A 242 -21.96 12.54 -14.03
CA GLY A 242 -22.21 12.14 -15.42
C GLY A 242 -22.18 10.62 -15.61
N ASN A 243 -21.27 10.13 -16.46
CA ASN A 243 -21.07 8.71 -16.74
C ASN A 243 -19.76 8.18 -16.15
N SER A 244 -19.20 8.85 -15.13
CA SER A 244 -18.06 8.29 -14.43
C SER A 244 -18.43 7.10 -13.57
N GLU A 245 -17.46 6.21 -13.34
CA GLU A 245 -17.64 4.99 -12.56
C GLU A 245 -16.35 4.56 -11.84
N ILE A 246 -16.53 3.85 -10.72
CA ILE A 246 -15.47 3.28 -9.90
C ILE A 246 -15.87 1.82 -9.62
N GLY A 247 -15.13 0.89 -10.21
CA GLY A 247 -15.53 -0.51 -10.32
C GLY A 247 -16.73 -0.70 -11.24
N GLU A 248 -17.00 -1.94 -11.60
CA GLU A 248 -18.19 -2.33 -12.36
C GLU A 248 -18.91 -3.49 -11.68
N ILE A 249 -20.11 -3.80 -12.18
CA ILE A 249 -20.87 -4.97 -11.70
C ILE A 249 -20.23 -6.22 -12.29
N ASP A 250 -19.93 -7.20 -11.43
CA ASP A 250 -19.35 -8.47 -11.88
C ASP A 250 -20.19 -9.15 -12.96
N ASP A 251 -19.55 -9.52 -14.07
CA ASP A 251 -20.16 -10.31 -15.13
C ASP A 251 -19.70 -11.76 -15.02
N SER A 252 -20.58 -12.58 -14.42
CA SER A 252 -20.38 -14.03 -14.25
C SER A 252 -20.06 -14.83 -15.52
N THR A 253 -20.12 -14.23 -16.71
CA THR A 253 -19.78 -14.89 -17.97
C THR A 253 -18.30 -14.83 -18.34
N ASN A 254 -17.51 -14.00 -17.65
CA ASN A 254 -16.08 -13.89 -17.87
C ASN A 254 -15.29 -14.44 -16.64
N ALA A 255 -13.98 -14.23 -16.64
CA ALA A 255 -13.06 -14.77 -15.63
C ALA A 255 -12.18 -13.68 -15.00
N TRP A 256 -12.60 -12.41 -15.09
CA TRP A 256 -11.95 -11.31 -14.39
C TRP A 256 -12.89 -10.79 -13.30
N LYS A 257 -12.34 -9.98 -12.39
CA LYS A 257 -13.10 -9.27 -11.38
C LYS A 257 -13.36 -7.83 -11.84
N GLU A 258 -14.56 -7.34 -11.58
CA GLU A 258 -14.98 -6.01 -11.99
C GLU A 258 -15.14 -5.05 -10.81
N THR A 259 -15.58 -5.55 -9.65
CA THR A 259 -15.66 -4.75 -8.42
C THR A 259 -14.27 -4.33 -7.96
N MET A 260 -14.18 -3.15 -7.34
CA MET A 260 -12.98 -2.76 -6.60
C MET A 260 -12.78 -3.68 -5.38
N ASP A 261 -11.53 -4.03 -5.07
CA ASP A 261 -11.22 -4.80 -3.85
C ASP A 261 -11.46 -3.98 -2.58
N GLY A 262 -11.39 -2.65 -2.67
CA GLY A 262 -11.79 -1.78 -1.58
C GLY A 262 -11.77 -0.29 -1.91
N ILE A 263 -12.65 0.45 -1.26
CA ILE A 263 -12.69 1.91 -1.27
C ILE A 263 -12.56 2.41 0.17
N TYR A 264 -11.59 3.29 0.42
CA TYR A 264 -11.22 3.80 1.73
C TYR A 264 -11.04 5.32 1.65
N ILE A 265 -12.07 6.06 2.04
CA ILE A 265 -12.09 7.53 1.93
C ILE A 265 -12.30 8.12 3.33
N GLU A 266 -11.32 8.89 3.79
CA GLU A 266 -11.40 9.60 5.05
C GLU A 266 -12.51 10.66 5.03
N THR A 267 -13.14 10.90 6.18
CA THR A 267 -14.08 12.00 6.36
C THR A 267 -13.38 13.18 7.01
N ASN A 268 -12.91 14.17 6.23
CA ASN A 268 -12.56 15.46 6.82
C ASN A 268 -13.75 16.44 6.72
N HIS A 269 -14.31 16.76 7.90
CA HIS A 269 -15.17 17.92 8.16
C HIS A 269 -16.28 18.26 7.12
N THR A 270 -17.52 17.88 7.49
CA THR A 270 -18.86 18.09 6.86
C THR A 270 -19.59 16.82 6.35
N ASP A 271 -19.15 15.63 6.77
CA ASP A 271 -19.82 14.32 6.54
C ASP A 271 -19.91 13.85 5.08
N THR A 272 -19.29 14.51 4.10
CA THR A 272 -19.41 14.12 2.68
C THR A 272 -18.10 13.59 2.11
N ARG A 273 -17.96 12.26 2.05
CA ARG A 273 -16.88 11.55 1.31
C ARG A 273 -17.04 11.63 -0.19
N TRP A 274 -18.29 11.81 -0.62
CA TRP A 274 -18.73 11.74 -2.00
C TRP A 274 -19.34 13.08 -2.40
N THR A 275 -18.97 13.57 -3.58
CA THR A 275 -19.50 14.79 -4.20
C THR A 275 -19.89 14.52 -5.66
N GLY A 276 -20.44 15.53 -6.32
CA GLY A 276 -20.85 15.41 -7.72
C GLY A 276 -22.33 15.10 -7.91
N THR A 277 -22.71 14.97 -9.18
CA THR A 277 -24.12 14.89 -9.61
C THR A 277 -24.71 13.49 -9.49
N SER A 278 -23.87 12.47 -9.32
CA SER A 278 -24.27 11.08 -9.10
C SER A 278 -24.26 10.70 -7.61
N VAL A 279 -24.34 11.69 -6.72
CA VAL A 279 -24.36 11.50 -5.26
C VAL A 279 -25.65 12.09 -4.69
N VAL A 280 -26.35 11.30 -3.86
CA VAL A 280 -27.57 11.72 -3.16
C VAL A 280 -27.36 11.50 -1.68
N ASP A 281 -27.56 12.55 -0.87
CA ASP A 281 -27.40 12.51 0.60
C ASP A 281 -26.03 11.95 1.05
N GLY A 282 -24.96 12.27 0.31
CA GLY A 282 -23.58 11.83 0.60
C GLY A 282 -23.29 10.37 0.23
N VAL A 283 -24.21 9.69 -0.45
CA VAL A 283 -24.07 8.30 -0.93
C VAL A 283 -24.00 8.31 -2.46
N PRO A 284 -22.97 7.71 -3.08
CA PRO A 284 -22.88 7.63 -4.52
C PRO A 284 -23.91 6.66 -5.08
N ASP A 285 -24.33 6.88 -6.32
CA ASP A 285 -25.20 5.96 -7.05
C ASP A 285 -24.52 4.58 -7.13
N PRO A 286 -25.15 3.50 -6.63
CA PRO A 286 -24.57 2.17 -6.65
C PRO A 286 -24.32 1.67 -8.08
N SER A 287 -25.01 2.20 -9.10
CA SER A 287 -24.68 1.86 -10.50
C SER A 287 -23.37 2.47 -11.00
N ARG A 288 -22.76 3.38 -10.22
CA ARG A 288 -21.52 4.08 -10.54
C ARG A 288 -20.36 3.71 -9.64
N VAL A 289 -20.61 3.13 -8.46
CA VAL A 289 -19.57 2.76 -7.51
C VAL A 289 -19.82 1.33 -7.02
N GLN A 290 -18.89 0.44 -7.34
CA GLN A 290 -18.92 -1.00 -7.04
C GLN A 290 -17.64 -1.41 -6.33
N SER A 291 -17.76 -1.90 -5.10
CA SER A 291 -16.63 -2.27 -4.23
C SER A 291 -17.06 -3.34 -3.23
N ASP A 292 -16.15 -4.27 -2.93
CA ASP A 292 -16.40 -5.38 -2.01
C ASP A 292 -16.67 -4.93 -0.57
N ASN A 293 -16.01 -3.85 -0.15
CA ASN A 293 -16.21 -3.25 1.17
C ASN A 293 -17.30 -2.15 1.19
N GLY A 294 -18.04 -1.99 0.08
CA GLY A 294 -19.00 -0.92 -0.11
C GLY A 294 -18.35 0.46 -0.23
N THR A 295 -19.06 1.51 0.20
CA THR A 295 -18.64 2.92 0.03
C THR A 295 -18.45 3.64 1.37
N GLU A 296 -18.41 2.89 2.47
CA GLU A 296 -18.44 3.43 3.82
C GLU A 296 -17.15 3.23 4.62
N ALA A 297 -16.17 2.47 4.10
CA ALA A 297 -14.92 2.29 4.81
C ALA A 297 -14.09 3.58 4.80
N LEU A 298 -13.47 3.86 5.96
CA LEU A 298 -12.56 4.98 6.15
C LEU A 298 -11.15 4.61 5.69
N TYR A 299 -10.30 5.61 5.53
CA TYR A 299 -8.90 5.43 5.18
C TYR A 299 -8.20 4.46 6.15
N ASP A 300 -7.58 3.42 5.61
CA ASP A 300 -7.18 2.21 6.34
C ASP A 300 -5.70 2.16 6.73
N VAL A 301 -4.87 3.07 6.21
CA VAL A 301 -3.40 3.02 6.40
C VAL A 301 -2.83 4.12 7.32
N GLY A 302 -3.68 5.01 7.82
CA GLY A 302 -3.29 6.08 8.76
C GLY A 302 -2.09 6.92 8.30
N ASP A 303 -1.09 7.10 9.17
CA ASP A 303 0.11 7.87 8.85
C ASP A 303 1.29 7.03 8.36
N ALA A 304 1.07 5.74 8.06
CA ALA A 304 2.13 4.83 7.60
C ALA A 304 2.70 5.22 6.22
N VAL A 305 1.95 5.99 5.44
CA VAL A 305 2.30 6.38 4.08
C VAL A 305 2.40 7.90 3.97
N SER A 306 3.53 8.37 3.45
CA SER A 306 3.78 9.77 3.08
C SER A 306 4.28 9.86 1.65
N MET A 307 4.11 11.03 1.02
CA MET A 307 4.67 11.29 -0.30
C MET A 307 6.20 11.29 -0.20
N PRO A 308 6.92 10.46 -0.97
CA PRO A 308 8.37 10.49 -0.96
C PRO A 308 8.89 11.77 -1.62
N ASP A 309 9.88 12.40 -0.99
CA ASP A 309 10.54 13.62 -1.46
C ASP A 309 11.96 13.31 -1.94
N ILE A 310 12.43 14.03 -2.96
CA ILE A 310 13.78 13.87 -3.49
C ILE A 310 14.88 14.33 -2.52
N ASN A 311 14.49 15.09 -1.50
CA ASN A 311 15.36 15.54 -0.43
C ASN A 311 15.33 14.59 0.79
N ASP A 312 14.51 13.54 0.76
CA ASP A 312 14.45 12.56 1.84
C ASP A 312 15.76 11.76 1.93
N PRO A 313 16.23 11.44 3.16
CA PRO A 313 17.37 10.57 3.35
C PRO A 313 17.16 9.22 2.66
N TYR A 314 18.22 8.69 2.06
CA TYR A 314 18.17 7.41 1.35
C TYR A 314 19.23 6.46 1.89
N TYR A 315 18.82 5.23 2.19
CA TYR A 315 19.73 4.16 2.57
C TYR A 315 19.94 3.22 1.38
N ASP A 316 21.18 3.13 0.90
CA ASP A 316 21.50 2.23 -0.19
C ASP A 316 21.91 0.85 0.34
N SER A 317 21.01 -0.11 0.26
CA SER A 317 21.25 -1.50 0.69
C SER A 317 22.39 -2.20 -0.05
N VAL A 318 22.78 -1.72 -1.24
CA VAL A 318 23.87 -2.31 -2.02
C VAL A 318 25.24 -1.90 -1.49
N THR A 319 25.39 -0.65 -1.05
CA THR A 319 26.67 -0.12 -0.55
C THR A 319 26.73 -0.01 0.97
N ASP A 320 25.60 -0.20 1.66
CA ASP A 320 25.45 -0.04 3.11
C ASP A 320 25.81 1.40 3.57
N VAL A 321 25.39 2.39 2.79
CA VAL A 321 25.66 3.82 3.03
C VAL A 321 24.35 4.59 3.11
N GLN A 322 24.25 5.41 4.17
CA GLN A 322 23.20 6.42 4.30
C GLN A 322 23.60 7.71 3.59
N TYR A 323 22.73 8.20 2.72
CA TYR A 323 22.81 9.50 2.07
C TYR A 323 21.83 10.47 2.72
N ALA A 324 22.18 11.76 2.75
CA ALA A 324 21.31 12.79 3.31
C ALA A 324 20.08 13.07 2.44
N SER A 325 20.16 12.79 1.14
CA SER A 325 19.07 12.91 0.18
C SER A 325 19.20 11.92 -0.99
N TYR A 326 18.12 11.67 -1.73
CA TYR A 326 18.20 11.00 -3.04
C TYR A 326 19.09 11.77 -4.01
N THR A 327 19.04 13.11 -4.00
CA THR A 327 19.91 13.94 -4.85
C THR A 327 21.40 13.69 -4.57
N ASP A 328 21.80 13.61 -3.30
CA ASP A 328 23.17 13.29 -2.93
C ASP A 328 23.57 11.88 -3.37
N PHE A 329 22.66 10.91 -3.22
CA PHE A 329 22.85 9.55 -3.68
C PHE A 329 23.10 9.48 -5.19
N PHE A 330 22.24 10.12 -6.01
CA PHE A 330 22.41 10.20 -7.46
C PHE A 330 23.72 10.89 -7.84
N SER A 331 24.05 12.01 -7.18
CA SER A 331 25.27 12.76 -7.48
C SER A 331 26.55 11.93 -7.34
N GLN A 332 26.56 10.96 -6.42
CA GLN A 332 27.73 10.13 -6.11
C GLN A 332 27.75 8.78 -6.83
N ASN A 333 26.59 8.24 -7.22
CA ASN A 333 26.46 6.84 -7.66
C ASN A 333 25.90 6.66 -9.08
N SER A 334 25.59 7.75 -9.80
CA SER A 334 25.02 7.68 -11.16
C SER A 334 26.01 8.10 -12.25
N LEU A 335 25.67 7.80 -13.50
CA LEU A 335 26.31 8.38 -14.69
C LEU A 335 25.73 9.77 -14.98
N HIS A 336 26.58 10.80 -14.99
CA HIS A 336 26.18 12.17 -15.24
C HIS A 336 26.24 12.51 -16.73
N LEU A 337 25.19 13.17 -17.23
CA LEU A 337 25.09 13.68 -18.58
C LEU A 337 24.45 15.07 -18.56
N PRO A 338 24.77 15.96 -19.52
CA PRO A 338 24.06 17.23 -19.64
C PRO A 338 22.63 17.01 -20.20
N THR A 339 21.83 18.08 -20.23
CA THR A 339 20.54 18.15 -20.94
C THR A 339 20.61 17.44 -22.29
N ILE A 340 19.69 16.49 -22.52
CA ILE A 340 19.75 15.62 -23.69
C ILE A 340 18.37 15.41 -24.33
N THR A 341 18.35 15.44 -25.66
CA THR A 341 17.16 15.13 -26.47
C THR A 341 17.42 13.83 -27.24
N LEU A 342 16.70 12.77 -26.88
CA LEU A 342 16.75 11.46 -27.54
C LEU A 342 15.76 11.44 -28.70
N ASP A 343 16.17 11.96 -29.86
CA ASP A 343 15.36 12.00 -31.08
C ASP A 343 16.05 11.30 -32.27
N ALA A 344 15.54 11.46 -33.50
CA ALA A 344 16.15 10.87 -34.69
C ALA A 344 17.39 11.62 -35.20
N SER A 345 17.74 12.76 -34.60
CA SER A 345 18.84 13.62 -35.03
C SER A 345 20.18 13.14 -34.47
N THR A 346 21.27 13.81 -34.84
CA THR A 346 22.60 13.58 -34.25
C THR A 346 22.80 14.34 -32.93
N SER A 347 21.79 15.07 -32.44
CA SER A 347 21.93 16.00 -31.31
C SER A 347 22.38 15.28 -30.04
N ALA A 348 21.74 14.16 -29.69
CA ALA A 348 22.09 13.38 -28.50
C ALA A 348 23.57 12.94 -28.52
N ALA A 349 24.01 12.30 -29.61
CA ALA A 349 25.39 11.85 -29.76
C ALA A 349 26.39 13.01 -29.75
N THR A 350 26.05 14.14 -30.40
CA THR A 350 26.89 15.35 -30.42
C THR A 350 27.04 15.95 -29.03
N THR A 351 25.95 16.00 -28.26
CA THR A 351 25.93 16.50 -26.88
C THR A 351 26.80 15.65 -25.97
N VAL A 352 26.68 14.32 -26.04
CA VAL A 352 27.50 13.39 -25.26
C VAL A 352 28.98 13.52 -25.64
N ASP A 353 29.30 13.55 -26.93
CA ASP A 353 30.67 13.73 -27.41
C ASP A 353 31.28 15.04 -26.87
N THR A 354 30.55 16.15 -27.02
CA THR A 354 30.99 17.47 -26.54
C THR A 354 31.21 17.48 -25.03
N TYR A 355 30.29 16.88 -24.26
CA TYR A 355 30.40 16.78 -22.80
C TYR A 355 31.66 16.01 -22.38
N ILE A 356 31.92 14.86 -23.00
CA ILE A 356 33.10 14.06 -22.66
C ILE A 356 34.39 14.76 -23.10
N GLN A 357 34.44 15.32 -24.30
CA GLN A 357 35.62 16.07 -24.77
C GLN A 357 35.91 17.32 -23.93
N THR A 358 34.91 17.90 -23.28
CA THR A 358 35.07 19.07 -22.40
C THR A 358 35.53 18.68 -20.99
N ASN A 359 34.89 17.68 -20.38
CA ASN A 359 35.12 17.33 -18.97
C ASN A 359 36.19 16.25 -18.77
N TYR A 360 36.38 15.36 -19.76
CA TYR A 360 37.32 14.25 -19.73
C TYR A 360 38.11 14.16 -21.05
N PRO A 361 38.88 15.21 -21.42
CA PRO A 361 39.51 15.35 -22.74
C PRO A 361 40.59 14.30 -23.05
N THR A 362 41.16 13.64 -22.03
CA THR A 362 42.21 12.64 -22.24
C THR A 362 41.76 11.23 -21.82
N PRO A 363 42.30 10.17 -22.47
CA PRO A 363 42.01 8.80 -22.07
C PRO A 363 42.33 8.50 -20.60
N GLU A 364 43.36 9.13 -20.03
CA GLU A 364 43.72 8.98 -18.63
C GLU A 364 42.65 9.57 -17.70
N MET A 365 42.07 10.73 -18.05
CA MET A 365 40.97 11.33 -17.29
C MET A 365 39.70 10.49 -17.37
N GLN A 366 39.38 9.95 -18.55
CA GLN A 366 38.25 9.04 -18.75
C GLN A 366 38.41 7.77 -17.91
N ALA A 367 39.58 7.13 -17.98
CA ALA A 367 39.89 5.94 -17.18
C ALA A 367 39.84 6.22 -15.66
N ALA A 368 40.36 7.38 -15.21
CA ALA A 368 40.29 7.78 -13.81
C ALA A 368 38.86 8.03 -13.33
N ALA A 369 37.97 8.51 -14.20
CA ALA A 369 36.54 8.68 -13.92
C ALA A 369 35.71 7.40 -14.13
N GLY A 370 36.34 6.29 -14.56
CA GLY A 370 35.68 5.03 -14.89
C GLY A 370 34.79 5.10 -16.14
N ILE A 371 34.99 6.09 -17.02
CA ILE A 371 34.15 6.35 -18.18
C ILE A 371 34.67 5.63 -19.42
N ALA A 372 33.76 4.99 -20.14
CA ALA A 372 33.95 4.52 -21.51
C ALA A 372 32.79 5.02 -22.38
N TYR A 373 33.07 5.60 -23.54
CA TYR A 373 32.03 6.05 -24.45
C TYR A 373 32.41 5.84 -25.92
N ILE A 374 31.39 5.70 -26.77
CA ILE A 374 31.51 5.55 -28.21
C ILE A 374 30.39 6.36 -28.85
N THR A 375 30.72 7.16 -29.86
CA THR A 375 29.74 7.81 -30.75
C THR A 375 29.91 7.28 -32.17
N ASN A 376 28.80 7.02 -32.85
CA ASN A 376 28.81 6.56 -34.24
C ASN A 376 27.61 7.17 -34.99
N GLY A 377 27.88 8.25 -35.72
CA GLY A 377 26.84 9.02 -36.39
C GLY A 377 25.89 9.63 -35.37
N SER A 378 24.62 9.21 -35.40
CA SER A 378 23.57 9.66 -34.47
C SER A 378 23.45 8.81 -33.21
N SER A 379 24.19 7.70 -33.11
CA SER A 379 24.15 6.79 -31.98
C SER A 379 25.26 7.08 -30.98
N PHE A 380 25.00 6.79 -29.70
CA PHE A 380 26.02 6.81 -28.66
C PHE A 380 25.84 5.66 -27.69
N THR A 381 26.93 5.29 -27.03
CA THR A 381 26.95 4.44 -25.84
C THR A 381 27.91 5.06 -24.86
N ILE A 382 27.49 5.20 -23.61
CA ILE A 382 28.35 5.65 -22.53
C ILE A 382 28.15 4.74 -21.31
N THR A 383 29.24 4.50 -20.61
CA THR A 383 29.29 3.66 -19.42
C THR A 383 30.19 4.33 -18.40
N GLN A 384 29.80 4.27 -17.12
CA GLN A 384 30.63 4.65 -16.00
C GLN A 384 30.67 3.54 -14.97
N THR A 385 31.87 3.19 -14.51
CA THR A 385 32.07 2.33 -13.35
C THR A 385 32.30 3.20 -12.11
N THR A 386 31.44 3.08 -11.10
CA THR A 386 31.55 3.82 -9.83
C THR A 386 32.71 3.31 -8.98
N SER A 387 33.06 4.06 -7.93
CA SER A 387 34.07 3.65 -6.93
C SER A 387 33.74 2.32 -6.24
N TYR A 388 32.45 1.95 -6.19
CA TYR A 388 31.96 0.68 -5.64
C TYR A 388 31.88 -0.46 -6.67
N GLY A 389 32.40 -0.24 -7.89
CA GLY A 389 32.42 -1.25 -8.96
C GLY A 389 31.09 -1.44 -9.67
N GLN A 390 30.10 -0.58 -9.43
CA GLN A 390 28.80 -0.64 -10.09
C GLN A 390 28.91 0.00 -11.47
N VAL A 391 28.22 -0.57 -12.45
CA VAL A 391 28.28 -0.10 -13.83
C VAL A 391 26.96 0.55 -14.21
N ASN A 392 27.01 1.84 -14.48
CA ASN A 392 25.90 2.61 -15.03
C ASN A 392 26.13 2.81 -16.52
N SER A 393 25.10 2.62 -17.34
CA SER A 393 25.23 2.80 -18.78
C SER A 393 23.94 3.26 -19.42
N ILE A 394 24.09 4.05 -20.48
CA ILE A 394 23.02 4.40 -21.40
C ILE A 394 23.54 4.33 -22.83
N SER A 395 22.76 3.70 -23.70
CA SER A 395 23.00 3.64 -25.13
C SER A 395 21.74 4.04 -25.86
N TYR A 396 21.90 4.85 -26.90
CA TYR A 396 20.80 5.26 -27.76
C TYR A 396 21.21 5.14 -29.22
N ASN A 397 20.38 4.44 -29.99
CA ASN A 397 20.54 4.25 -31.42
C ASN A 397 19.22 4.61 -32.13
N PRO A 398 19.11 5.79 -32.75
CA PRO A 398 17.87 6.21 -33.42
C PRO A 398 17.54 5.39 -34.67
N THR A 399 18.44 4.51 -35.11
CA THR A 399 18.29 3.65 -36.30
C THR A 399 18.34 2.16 -35.98
N ALA A 400 18.04 1.79 -34.73
CA ALA A 400 18.12 0.39 -34.27
C ALA A 400 17.25 -0.56 -35.09
N ALA A 401 16.03 -0.13 -35.45
CA ALA A 401 15.17 -0.80 -36.41
C ALA A 401 14.40 0.23 -37.26
N ALA A 402 13.75 -0.24 -38.33
CA ALA A 402 12.99 0.63 -39.23
C ALA A 402 11.87 1.36 -38.46
N GLY A 403 12.03 2.67 -38.27
CA GLY A 403 11.06 3.51 -37.55
C GLY A 403 11.09 3.36 -36.02
N VAL A 404 12.07 2.64 -35.45
CA VAL A 404 12.17 2.40 -34.01
C VAL A 404 13.60 2.66 -33.54
N ALA A 405 13.75 3.61 -32.63
CA ALA A 405 14.99 3.88 -31.91
C ALA A 405 15.18 2.84 -30.79
N GLY A 406 16.42 2.42 -30.56
CA GLY A 406 16.79 1.56 -29.44
C GLY A 406 17.36 2.38 -28.30
N LEU A 407 16.82 2.21 -27.10
CA LEU A 407 17.39 2.70 -25.85
C LEU A 407 17.83 1.48 -25.02
N THR A 408 19.04 1.49 -24.49
CA THR A 408 19.47 0.49 -23.50
C THR A 408 19.95 1.22 -22.28
N ILE A 409 19.45 0.82 -21.11
CA ILE A 409 19.83 1.40 -19.83
C ILE A 409 20.16 0.32 -18.82
N SER A 410 21.18 0.58 -18.01
CA SER A 410 21.53 -0.24 -16.85
C SER A 410 22.01 0.66 -15.73
N GLY A 411 21.48 0.46 -14.53
CA GLY A 411 21.85 1.26 -13.36
C GLY A 411 21.21 2.64 -13.37
N MET A 412 21.96 3.67 -12.99
CA MET A 412 21.44 5.02 -12.74
C MET A 412 22.10 6.06 -13.63
N VAL A 413 21.29 6.92 -14.24
CA VAL A 413 21.75 8.03 -15.08
C VAL A 413 21.14 9.32 -14.55
N MET A 414 21.98 10.31 -14.25
CA MET A 414 21.56 11.64 -13.85
C MET A 414 21.79 12.60 -15.02
N ILE A 415 20.74 13.33 -15.38
CA ILE A 415 20.76 14.39 -16.38
C ILE A 415 20.83 15.72 -15.64
N ASP A 416 21.93 16.45 -15.82
CA ASP A 416 22.18 17.80 -15.28
C ASP A 416 21.36 18.84 -16.06
N GLY A 417 20.03 18.68 -16.06
CA GLY A 417 19.08 19.48 -16.83
C GLY A 417 17.82 18.68 -17.12
N ASP A 418 17.15 19.03 -18.22
CA ASP A 418 15.95 18.35 -18.70
C ASP A 418 16.30 17.18 -19.64
N ILE A 419 15.40 16.21 -19.73
CA ILE A 419 15.46 15.15 -20.74
C ILE A 419 14.23 15.16 -21.63
N THR A 420 14.44 15.07 -22.94
CA THR A 420 13.37 14.93 -23.92
C THR A 420 13.51 13.60 -24.66
N MET A 421 12.43 12.81 -24.72
CA MET A 421 12.39 11.51 -25.37
C MET A 421 11.44 11.51 -26.55
N GLY A 422 12.00 11.18 -27.71
CA GLY A 422 11.30 11.04 -28.96
C GLY A 422 10.85 12.38 -29.53
N THR A 423 10.26 12.26 -30.70
CA THR A 423 9.43 13.29 -31.33
C THR A 423 8.08 12.67 -31.68
N LYS A 424 7.13 13.50 -32.09
CA LYS A 424 5.77 13.08 -32.44
C LYS A 424 5.74 11.76 -33.23
N GLN A 425 5.05 10.75 -32.66
CA GLN A 425 4.82 9.42 -33.25
C GLN A 425 6.09 8.65 -33.66
N THR A 426 7.24 8.99 -33.07
CA THR A 426 8.42 8.12 -33.14
C THR A 426 8.33 7.06 -32.05
N SER A 427 8.96 5.92 -32.28
CA SER A 427 8.98 4.82 -31.31
C SER A 427 10.37 4.64 -30.74
N ILE A 428 10.47 4.60 -29.41
CA ILE A 428 11.64 4.20 -28.65
C ILE A 428 11.33 2.86 -28.02
N SER A 429 12.14 1.85 -28.35
CA SER A 429 12.16 0.55 -27.70
C SER A 429 13.29 0.55 -26.68
N TYR A 430 12.96 0.51 -25.38
CA TYR A 430 13.96 0.48 -24.32
C TYR A 430 14.27 -0.95 -23.85
N SER A 431 15.48 -1.19 -23.34
CA SER A 431 15.91 -2.48 -22.83
C SER A 431 16.81 -2.33 -21.60
N GLY A 432 16.83 -3.35 -20.75
CA GLY A 432 17.57 -3.36 -19.49
C GLY A 432 16.78 -2.74 -18.33
N SER A 433 17.43 -2.57 -17.18
CA SER A 433 16.82 -2.06 -15.95
C SER A 433 17.60 -0.85 -15.44
N GLY A 434 16.94 0.30 -15.37
CA GLY A 434 17.58 1.49 -14.83
C GLY A 434 16.68 2.69 -14.63
N THR A 435 17.23 3.67 -13.92
CA THR A 435 16.57 4.91 -13.53
C THR A 435 17.26 6.09 -14.18
N ILE A 436 16.49 6.95 -14.85
CA ILE A 436 16.95 8.26 -15.35
C ILE A 436 16.38 9.34 -14.45
N TYR A 437 17.25 10.14 -13.86
CA TYR A 437 16.91 11.28 -13.03
C TYR A 437 17.23 12.60 -13.72
N ALA A 438 16.23 13.42 -14.02
CA ALA A 438 16.40 14.79 -14.51
C ALA A 438 16.51 15.75 -13.31
N ALA A 439 17.72 16.25 -13.05
CA ALA A 439 18.07 17.01 -11.85
C ALA A 439 17.92 18.53 -11.98
N GLY A 440 17.69 19.02 -13.20
CA GLY A 440 17.74 20.44 -13.52
C GLY A 440 19.14 21.01 -13.41
N ASN A 441 19.30 22.29 -13.74
CA ASN A 441 20.59 22.96 -13.66
C ASN A 441 20.47 24.46 -13.39
N ALA A 442 21.60 25.10 -13.10
CA ALA A 442 21.66 26.54 -12.87
C ALA A 442 21.41 27.39 -14.14
N SER A 443 21.29 26.76 -15.31
CA SER A 443 21.10 27.43 -16.60
C SER A 443 19.63 27.64 -16.96
N GLY A 444 18.70 27.18 -16.12
CA GLY A 444 17.26 27.42 -16.27
C GLY A 444 16.42 26.16 -16.47
N ASP A 445 17.06 25.00 -16.68
CA ASP A 445 16.37 23.71 -16.75
C ASP A 445 15.91 23.30 -15.35
N GLN A 446 14.64 22.90 -15.22
CA GLN A 446 14.02 22.61 -13.92
C GLN A 446 14.21 21.16 -13.48
N GLY A 447 14.62 20.28 -14.42
CA GLY A 447 14.70 18.84 -14.22
C GLY A 447 13.43 18.14 -14.68
N ASP A 448 12.89 18.58 -15.81
CA ASP A 448 11.69 18.03 -16.42
C ASP A 448 12.03 16.80 -17.28
N VAL A 449 11.11 15.84 -17.29
CA VAL A 449 11.12 14.69 -18.20
C VAL A 449 10.01 14.86 -19.22
N SER A 450 10.34 15.01 -20.50
CA SER A 450 9.36 15.15 -21.59
C SER A 450 9.35 13.94 -22.51
N VAL A 451 8.18 13.38 -22.80
CA VAL A 451 8.02 12.23 -23.71
C VAL A 451 7.04 12.59 -24.83
N HIS A 452 7.51 12.57 -26.07
CA HIS A 452 6.73 12.95 -27.27
C HIS A 452 6.49 11.79 -28.26
N GLY A 453 7.00 10.60 -27.96
CA GLY A 453 6.86 9.39 -28.79
C GLY A 453 6.35 8.18 -28.00
N HIS A 454 6.22 7.04 -28.68
CA HIS A 454 6.01 5.77 -28.00
C HIS A 454 7.29 5.40 -27.23
N VAL A 455 7.16 4.94 -25.99
CA VAL A 455 8.28 4.48 -25.16
C VAL A 455 7.89 3.13 -24.57
N LEU A 456 8.32 2.06 -25.22
CA LEU A 456 7.89 0.70 -24.90
C LEU A 456 9.10 -0.21 -24.60
N PRO A 457 8.95 -1.23 -23.74
CA PRO A 457 9.99 -2.21 -23.50
C PRO A 457 10.24 -3.02 -24.77
N ALA A 458 11.49 -3.38 -25.00
CA ALA A 458 11.90 -4.26 -26.09
C ALA A 458 11.27 -5.65 -25.92
N THR A 459 11.19 -6.12 -24.68
CA THR A 459 10.58 -7.39 -24.29
C THR A 459 9.34 -7.14 -23.41
N THR A 460 9.45 -7.29 -22.09
CA THR A 460 8.34 -7.23 -21.13
C THR A 460 8.69 -6.31 -19.97
N PHE A 461 7.82 -5.34 -19.71
CA PHE A 461 7.85 -4.48 -18.53
C PHE A 461 6.98 -5.06 -17.42
N PRO A 462 7.45 -5.20 -16.17
CA PRO A 462 8.77 -4.81 -15.64
C PRO A 462 9.67 -6.02 -15.37
N THR A 463 9.33 -7.22 -15.82
CA THR A 463 10.08 -8.44 -15.45
C THR A 463 11.45 -8.55 -16.11
N VAL A 464 11.62 -7.95 -17.30
CA VAL A 464 12.88 -8.00 -18.06
C VAL A 464 13.43 -6.61 -18.34
N ASP A 465 12.59 -5.71 -18.85
CA ASP A 465 12.96 -4.35 -19.18
C ASP A 465 12.21 -3.37 -18.26
N VAL A 466 12.94 -2.53 -17.53
CA VAL A 466 12.37 -1.58 -16.57
C VAL A 466 13.00 -0.21 -16.74
N LEU A 467 12.16 0.78 -17.02
CA LEU A 467 12.56 2.17 -17.14
C LEU A 467 11.89 2.98 -16.03
N GLY A 468 12.71 3.48 -15.11
CA GLY A 468 12.32 4.50 -14.15
C GLY A 468 12.67 5.88 -14.68
N LEU A 469 11.70 6.80 -14.69
CA LEU A 469 11.88 8.20 -15.04
C LEU A 469 11.55 9.05 -13.82
N VAL A 470 12.54 9.79 -13.33
CA VAL A 470 12.45 10.64 -12.16
C VAL A 470 12.69 12.07 -12.60
N ALA A 471 11.72 12.95 -12.43
CA ALA A 471 11.84 14.38 -12.65
C ALA A 471 11.92 15.10 -11.30
N LYS A 472 12.93 15.96 -11.15
CA LYS A 472 13.00 16.89 -10.00
C LYS A 472 11.83 17.87 -10.00
N HIS A 473 11.22 18.09 -11.15
CA HIS A 473 10.10 19.00 -11.30
C HIS A 473 8.92 18.28 -11.97
N ASP A 474 8.77 18.35 -13.30
CA ASP A 474 7.58 17.83 -13.98
C ASP A 474 7.87 16.63 -14.90
N VAL A 475 6.92 15.70 -14.97
CA VAL A 475 6.86 14.69 -16.04
C VAL A 475 5.79 15.09 -17.05
N LEU A 476 6.20 15.33 -18.29
CA LEU A 476 5.37 15.82 -19.38
C LEU A 476 5.16 14.71 -20.42
N LEU A 477 4.03 14.02 -20.36
CA LEU A 477 3.69 12.91 -21.24
C LEU A 477 2.75 13.37 -22.36
N ALA A 478 3.31 13.47 -23.57
CA ALA A 478 2.58 13.80 -24.79
C ALA A 478 1.95 15.22 -24.80
N THR A 479 2.62 16.20 -24.22
CA THR A 479 2.10 17.57 -24.14
C THR A 479 2.22 18.37 -25.45
N GLY A 480 3.09 17.95 -26.38
CA GLY A 480 3.39 18.66 -27.62
C GLY A 480 2.32 18.53 -28.73
N PRO A 481 2.29 19.45 -29.72
CA PRO A 481 1.24 19.48 -30.75
C PRO A 481 1.10 18.19 -31.56
N GLY A 482 -0.01 17.48 -31.35
CA GLY A 482 -0.33 16.22 -32.04
C GLY A 482 0.25 14.95 -31.40
N ASP A 483 0.85 15.06 -30.22
CA ASP A 483 1.31 13.93 -29.41
C ASP A 483 0.10 13.24 -28.77
N SER A 484 -0.61 12.41 -29.52
CA SER A 484 -1.80 11.69 -29.06
C SER A 484 -1.77 10.27 -29.60
N ASN A 485 -2.48 9.37 -28.94
CA ASN A 485 -2.46 7.93 -29.21
C ASN A 485 -1.06 7.33 -29.03
N LEU A 486 -0.30 7.82 -28.04
CA LEU A 486 1.00 7.27 -27.70
C LEU A 486 0.86 6.09 -26.72
N PHE A 487 1.79 5.15 -26.84
CA PHE A 487 1.91 3.98 -25.97
C PHE A 487 3.18 4.13 -25.13
N MET A 488 3.05 4.05 -23.82
CA MET A 488 4.17 4.20 -22.89
C MET A 488 4.11 3.09 -21.84
N ALA A 489 5.26 2.59 -21.41
CA ALA A 489 5.34 1.71 -20.26
C ALA A 489 6.56 2.07 -19.40
N GLY A 490 6.37 2.32 -18.11
CA GLY A 490 7.45 2.77 -17.23
C GLY A 490 6.98 3.15 -15.82
N ALA A 491 7.94 3.43 -14.94
CA ALA A 491 7.70 4.03 -13.63
C ALA A 491 7.99 5.53 -13.71
N PHE A 492 7.01 6.38 -13.41
CA PHE A 492 7.13 7.82 -13.58
C PHE A 492 6.99 8.55 -12.25
N PHE A 493 8.06 9.22 -11.82
CA PHE A 493 8.08 10.07 -10.64
C PHE A 493 8.25 11.53 -11.07
N GLY A 494 7.34 12.41 -10.64
CA GLY A 494 7.49 13.86 -10.76
C GLY A 494 7.40 14.51 -9.40
N ALA A 495 8.43 15.21 -8.94
CA ALA A 495 8.40 15.81 -7.60
C ALA A 495 7.31 16.90 -7.47
N ASN A 496 6.92 17.52 -8.58
CA ASN A 496 5.84 18.52 -8.62
C ASN A 496 4.59 17.93 -9.30
N GLN A 497 4.60 17.71 -10.61
CA GLN A 497 3.41 17.20 -11.31
C GLN A 497 3.70 16.21 -12.44
N VAL A 498 2.70 15.39 -12.76
CA VAL A 498 2.63 14.59 -13.99
C VAL A 498 1.52 15.14 -14.88
N VAL A 499 1.86 15.45 -16.12
CA VAL A 499 0.95 16.05 -17.11
C VAL A 499 0.72 15.08 -18.26
N SER A 500 -0.53 14.66 -18.49
CA SER A 500 -0.92 13.87 -19.67
C SER A 500 -2.29 14.30 -20.21
N THR A 501 -2.30 15.40 -20.95
CA THR A 501 -3.56 16.10 -21.35
C THR A 501 -4.26 15.54 -22.60
N LYS A 502 -3.83 14.36 -23.09
CA LYS A 502 -4.23 13.77 -24.37
C LYS A 502 -4.55 12.29 -24.23
N GLN A 503 -5.26 11.74 -25.22
CA GLN A 503 -5.62 10.31 -25.29
C GLN A 503 -4.38 9.45 -25.50
N ASN A 504 -3.71 9.08 -24.43
CA ASN A 504 -2.55 8.18 -24.43
C ASN A 504 -2.87 6.91 -23.66
N GLN A 505 -2.02 5.90 -23.83
CA GLN A 505 -2.15 4.59 -23.20
C GLN A 505 -0.85 4.33 -22.46
N ILE A 506 -0.88 4.37 -21.13
CA ILE A 506 0.32 4.24 -20.30
C ILE A 506 0.17 3.02 -19.39
N ALA A 507 1.16 2.12 -19.38
CA ALA A 507 1.28 1.05 -18.41
C ALA A 507 2.35 1.36 -17.36
N GLY A 508 2.06 1.08 -16.10
CA GLY A 508 2.95 1.30 -14.96
C GLY A 508 2.31 2.21 -13.92
N THR A 509 3.11 3.08 -13.32
CA THR A 509 2.69 3.86 -12.15
C THR A 509 3.14 5.30 -12.27
N PHE A 510 2.25 6.22 -11.90
CA PHE A 510 2.59 7.63 -11.70
C PHE A 510 2.66 7.98 -10.21
N VAL A 511 3.71 8.69 -9.82
CA VAL A 511 3.93 9.19 -8.47
C VAL A 511 4.27 10.67 -8.54
N CYS A 512 3.40 11.55 -8.02
CA CYS A 512 3.69 12.99 -7.94
C CYS A 512 2.77 13.71 -6.94
N GLN A 513 3.04 15.00 -6.70
CA GLN A 513 2.16 15.81 -5.85
C GLN A 513 0.83 16.12 -6.54
N TYR A 514 0.83 16.40 -7.85
CA TYR A 514 -0.36 16.83 -8.60
C TYR A 514 -0.42 16.27 -10.02
N PHE A 515 -1.61 15.90 -10.47
CA PHE A 515 -1.85 15.35 -11.80
C PHE A 515 -2.66 16.32 -12.67
N ASP A 516 -2.16 16.63 -13.87
CA ASP A 516 -2.92 17.35 -14.90
C ASP A 516 -3.20 16.46 -16.12
N MET A 517 -4.40 15.89 -16.14
CA MET A 517 -4.91 15.00 -17.19
C MET A 517 -5.69 15.77 -18.27
N GLY A 518 -5.83 17.09 -18.11
CA GLY A 518 -6.47 17.96 -19.09
C GLY A 518 -7.92 17.55 -19.43
N THR A 519 -8.28 17.66 -20.71
CA THR A 519 -9.68 17.44 -21.15
C THR A 519 -9.88 16.13 -21.92
N ASN A 520 -8.80 15.49 -22.35
CA ASN A 520 -8.85 14.29 -23.16
C ASN A 520 -8.40 13.11 -22.30
N VAL A 521 -9.28 12.14 -22.10
CA VAL A 521 -9.08 11.01 -21.17
C VAL A 521 -7.85 10.18 -21.52
N PRO A 522 -6.69 10.30 -20.82
CA PRO A 522 -5.63 9.32 -20.92
C PRO A 522 -6.06 8.04 -20.19
N LYS A 523 -5.51 6.90 -20.63
CA LYS A 523 -5.70 5.61 -19.97
C LYS A 523 -4.41 5.17 -19.29
N ILE A 524 -4.50 4.83 -18.01
CA ILE A 524 -3.37 4.42 -17.16
C ILE A 524 -3.68 3.02 -16.64
N TYR A 525 -2.77 2.08 -16.88
CA TYR A 525 -2.91 0.68 -16.48
C TYR A 525 -1.82 0.33 -15.49
N GLN A 526 -2.19 0.00 -14.24
CA GLN A 526 -1.25 -0.51 -13.25
C GLN A 526 -0.59 -1.79 -13.77
N VAL A 527 0.67 -1.99 -13.44
CA VAL A 527 1.37 -3.26 -13.66
C VAL A 527 1.84 -3.75 -12.30
N PRO A 528 1.06 -4.60 -11.59
CA PRO A 528 1.33 -4.97 -10.19
C PRO A 528 2.75 -5.53 -9.96
N ASP A 529 3.29 -6.27 -10.93
CA ASP A 529 4.66 -6.81 -10.88
C ASP A 529 5.76 -5.74 -10.74
N LEU A 530 5.48 -4.46 -11.01
CA LEU A 530 6.45 -3.36 -10.96
C LEU A 530 7.12 -3.25 -9.59
N MET A 531 6.35 -3.34 -8.51
CA MET A 531 6.87 -3.22 -7.14
C MET A 531 7.98 -4.25 -6.82
N ASN A 532 7.99 -5.40 -7.50
CA ASN A 532 8.96 -6.47 -7.30
C ASN A 532 10.19 -6.35 -8.21
N HIS A 533 10.18 -5.39 -9.15
CA HIS A 533 11.21 -5.24 -10.18
C HIS A 533 11.69 -3.79 -10.32
N LEU A 534 11.53 -2.98 -9.26
CA LEU A 534 11.91 -1.57 -9.28
C LEU A 534 13.41 -1.40 -9.58
N PRO A 535 13.79 -0.50 -10.51
CA PRO A 535 15.18 -0.21 -10.77
C PRO A 535 15.78 0.55 -9.58
N ARG A 536 17.06 0.31 -9.29
CA ARG A 536 17.77 1.02 -8.23
C ARG A 536 17.74 2.54 -8.44
N GLY A 537 17.55 3.28 -7.37
CA GLY A 537 17.48 4.75 -7.38
C GLY A 537 16.10 5.31 -7.68
N LEU A 538 15.09 4.47 -7.95
CA LEU A 538 13.73 4.96 -8.02
C LEU A 538 13.27 5.44 -6.63
N ILE A 539 12.72 6.65 -6.57
CA ILE A 539 12.37 7.30 -5.31
C ILE A 539 11.17 6.59 -4.67
N GLY A 540 11.22 6.29 -3.38
CA GLY A 540 10.15 5.60 -2.67
C GLY A 540 10.04 4.11 -3.00
N SER A 541 11.14 3.47 -3.44
CA SER A 541 11.17 2.05 -3.78
C SER A 541 11.08 1.09 -2.59
N GLU A 542 11.14 1.62 -1.37
CA GLU A 542 11.09 0.83 -0.14
C GLU A 542 9.67 0.29 0.08
N PRO A 543 9.52 -1.02 0.35
CA PRO A 543 8.23 -1.60 0.71
C PRO A 543 7.67 -0.95 1.98
N ILE A 544 6.37 -0.62 1.96
CA ILE A 544 5.65 -0.13 3.14
C ILE A 544 4.58 -1.15 3.44
N TRP A 545 4.79 -1.97 4.48
CA TRP A 545 3.85 -3.00 4.87
C TRP A 545 2.91 -2.50 5.98
N VAL A 546 1.61 -2.67 5.78
CA VAL A 546 0.58 -2.39 6.79
C VAL A 546 -0.19 -3.67 7.09
N ILE A 547 -0.61 -3.82 8.34
CA ILE A 547 -1.54 -4.88 8.74
C ILE A 547 -2.96 -4.35 8.49
N THR A 548 -3.71 -5.03 7.66
CA THR A 548 -5.09 -4.65 7.33
C THR A 548 -6.11 -5.41 8.17
N GLU A 549 -5.82 -6.67 8.50
CA GLU A 549 -6.75 -7.52 9.25
C GLU A 549 -6.03 -8.63 10.05
N PHE A 550 -6.69 -9.11 11.10
CA PHE A 550 -6.37 -10.39 11.75
C PHE A 550 -7.54 -11.36 11.53
N GLU A 551 -7.31 -12.43 10.76
CA GLU A 551 -8.32 -13.45 10.58
C GLU A 551 -8.13 -14.57 11.62
N GLU A 552 -9.03 -14.65 12.60
CA GLU A 552 -9.01 -15.72 13.60
C GLU A 552 -9.37 -17.07 12.95
N LYS A 553 -8.37 -17.93 12.70
CA LYS A 553 -8.57 -19.26 12.13
C LYS A 553 -9.09 -20.27 13.17
N SER A 554 -8.70 -20.10 14.43
CA SER A 554 -9.23 -20.90 15.52
C SER A 554 -9.03 -20.24 16.88
N TRP A 555 -9.89 -20.56 17.83
CA TRP A 555 -9.78 -20.11 19.21
C TRP A 555 -10.06 -21.27 20.17
N GLN A 556 -9.36 -21.29 21.31
CA GLN A 556 -9.56 -22.25 22.40
C GLN A 556 -9.38 -21.54 23.74
N ALA A 557 -10.19 -21.90 24.73
CA ALA A 557 -10.03 -21.45 26.11
C ALA A 557 -9.85 -22.64 27.05
N ASP A 558 -8.81 -22.60 27.87
CA ASP A 558 -8.40 -23.70 28.75
C ASP A 558 -8.23 -23.25 30.20
N PHE A 559 -8.14 -24.24 31.08
CA PHE A 559 -7.69 -24.07 32.47
C PHE A 559 -6.17 -24.28 32.52
N ILE A 560 -5.48 -23.49 33.34
CA ILE A 560 -4.02 -23.62 33.56
C ILE A 560 -3.75 -24.29 34.91
#